data_AF-A0A7L2I9J4-F1
#
_entry.id   AF-A0A7L2I9J4-F1
#
_cell.length_a   1.000
_cell.length_b   1.000
_cell.length_c   1.000
_cell.angle_alpha   90.00
_cell.angle_beta   90.00
_cell.angle_gamma   90.00
#
_symmetry.space_group_name_H-M   'P 1'
#
loop_
_entity.id
_entity.type
_entity.pdbx_description
1 polymer ?
#
loop_
_entity_poly.entity_id
_entity_poly.type
_entity_poly.pdbx_seq_one_letter_code
_entity_poly.pdbx_strand_id
1 'polypeptide(L)'
;GGLILFAIFSLVMDVFKIGYYSSFYSCLSAIKIIYPIVQAIFVVVQTYFLWISAKDCVHVHLNVTRCGLMLTLTTNLAVWMSAVTDESVHKAHSKLKKNMTDELYRWLLRGNLSSSAEDCNCNSQICQIFKNGYFWLYPFNIEYSLFASAMVYVMWKNVGRFIDHHSHHIQRLKFRLFRRTFFVGIMLGLITLVSGLGVLILYEVQVNSSTESSKKSQALTMYYVFNIACLGLMSLVCIGGSVIYRFDKRDMDRHKNPTRTLDVALLMGAALGQYAISYYSIVAIVASTPRDAISALNLTYALLMIAQHTFQNIFIIEGLHRQPP
;
A
#
# COMPACT_ATOMS: atom_id res chain seq x y z
N GLY A 1 2.72 7.01 -14.15
CA GLY A 1 3.22 5.67 -13.82
C GLY A 1 2.31 5.03 -12.80
N GLY A 2 2.64 5.17 -11.51
CA GLY A 2 1.87 4.56 -10.39
C GLY A 2 0.37 4.88 -10.40
N LEU A 3 -0.03 6.15 -10.56
CA LEU A 3 -1.45 6.56 -10.62
C LEU A 3 -2.27 5.74 -11.63
N ILE A 4 -1.78 5.64 -12.87
CA ILE A 4 -2.47 4.90 -13.95
C ILE A 4 -2.53 3.41 -13.63
N LEU A 5 -1.43 2.83 -13.12
CA LEU A 5 -1.37 1.42 -12.78
C LEU A 5 -2.43 1.07 -11.73
N PHE A 6 -2.47 1.82 -10.62
CA PHE A 6 -3.46 1.62 -9.57
C PHE A 6 -4.89 1.88 -10.07
N ALA A 7 -5.10 2.92 -10.90
CA ALA A 7 -6.40 3.18 -11.51
C ALA A 7 -6.91 2.01 -12.36
N ILE A 8 -6.06 1.43 -13.21
CA ILE A 8 -6.42 0.27 -14.04
C ILE A 8 -6.85 -0.91 -13.17
N PHE A 9 -6.07 -1.27 -12.15
CA PHE A 9 -6.43 -2.38 -11.26
C PHE A 9 -7.70 -2.09 -10.45
N SER A 10 -7.92 -0.85 -10.01
CA SER A 10 -9.18 -0.43 -9.37
C SER A 10 -10.39 -0.57 -10.30
N LEU A 11 -10.24 -0.18 -11.57
CA LEU A 11 -11.31 -0.35 -12.56
C LEU A 11 -11.61 -1.81 -12.86
N VAL A 12 -10.58 -2.66 -12.95
CA VAL A 12 -10.77 -4.11 -13.06
C VAL A 12 -11.51 -4.63 -11.82
N MET A 13 -11.16 -4.16 -10.61
CA MET A 13 -11.88 -4.54 -9.40
C MET A 13 -13.37 -4.14 -9.46
N ASP A 14 -13.68 -2.94 -9.91
CA ASP A 14 -15.06 -2.46 -10.06
C ASP A 14 -15.85 -3.32 -11.06
N VAL A 15 -15.24 -3.74 -12.18
CA VAL A 15 -15.84 -4.67 -13.14
C VAL A 15 -16.15 -6.02 -12.47
N PHE A 16 -15.21 -6.58 -11.70
CA PHE A 16 -15.43 -7.83 -10.98
C PHE A 16 -16.52 -7.70 -9.91
N LYS A 17 -16.59 -6.55 -9.23
CA LYS A 17 -17.61 -6.24 -8.22
C LYS A 17 -19.00 -6.11 -8.85
N ILE A 18 -19.10 -5.48 -10.02
CA ILE A 18 -20.33 -5.42 -10.82
C ILE A 18 -20.77 -6.82 -11.24
N GLY A 19 -19.86 -7.64 -11.77
CA GLY A 19 -20.15 -9.03 -12.16
C GLY A 19 -20.63 -9.89 -10.98
N TYR A 20 -20.00 -9.72 -9.81
CA TYR A 20 -20.40 -10.39 -8.58
C TYR A 20 -21.81 -9.99 -8.14
N TYR A 21 -22.12 -8.69 -8.04
CA TYR A 21 -23.44 -8.25 -7.59
C TYR A 21 -24.55 -8.45 -8.63
N SER A 22 -24.22 -8.38 -9.92
CA SER A 22 -25.17 -8.69 -11.00
C SER A 22 -25.62 -10.15 -10.96
N SER A 23 -24.78 -11.06 -10.45
CA SER A 23 -25.14 -12.47 -10.24
C SER A 23 -26.21 -12.67 -9.14
N PHE A 24 -26.52 -11.64 -8.35
CA PHE A 24 -27.50 -11.66 -7.26
C PHE A 24 -28.61 -10.61 -7.41
N TYR A 25 -28.96 -10.27 -8.65
CA TYR A 25 -29.89 -9.18 -8.96
C TYR A 25 -31.24 -9.30 -8.23
N SER A 26 -31.73 -10.52 -7.97
CA SER A 26 -33.00 -10.77 -7.26
C SER A 26 -32.94 -10.59 -5.74
N CYS A 27 -31.74 -10.45 -5.17
CA CYS A 27 -31.52 -10.53 -3.72
C CYS A 27 -30.85 -9.31 -3.09
N LEU A 28 -30.13 -8.54 -3.89
CA LEU A 28 -29.41 -7.37 -3.41
C LEU A 28 -30.14 -6.10 -3.83
N SER A 29 -30.13 -5.10 -2.94
CA SER A 29 -30.57 -3.76 -3.28
C SER A 29 -29.78 -3.20 -4.46
N ALA A 30 -30.47 -2.55 -5.40
CA ALA A 30 -29.91 -1.94 -6.60
C ALA A 30 -28.73 -0.97 -6.29
N ILE A 31 -28.70 -0.39 -5.08
CA ILE A 31 -27.64 0.51 -4.63
C ILE A 31 -26.25 -0.14 -4.65
N LYS A 32 -26.17 -1.47 -4.43
CA LYS A 32 -24.89 -2.21 -4.45
C LYS A 32 -24.30 -2.35 -5.87
N ILE A 33 -25.13 -2.25 -6.90
CA ILE A 33 -24.70 -2.29 -8.31
C ILE A 33 -24.36 -0.87 -8.81
N ILE A 34 -25.15 0.13 -8.40
CA ILE A 34 -24.92 1.52 -8.82
C ILE A 34 -23.60 2.06 -8.25
N TYR A 35 -23.27 1.73 -6.99
CA TYR A 35 -22.05 2.22 -6.34
C TYR A 35 -20.75 1.96 -7.12
N PRO A 36 -20.40 0.71 -7.52
CA PRO A 36 -19.17 0.45 -8.28
C PRO A 36 -19.17 1.10 -9.66
N ILE A 37 -20.33 1.32 -10.29
CA ILE A 37 -20.42 2.06 -11.57
C ILE A 37 -20.03 3.52 -11.37
N VAL A 38 -20.61 4.18 -10.34
CA VAL A 38 -20.27 5.57 -10.01
C VAL A 38 -18.80 5.69 -9.62
N GLN A 39 -18.28 4.73 -8.85
CA GLN A 39 -16.87 4.66 -8.49
C GLN A 39 -15.97 4.55 -9.72
N ALA A 40 -16.30 3.67 -10.68
CA ALA A 40 -15.52 3.52 -11.91
C ALA A 40 -15.48 4.83 -12.72
N ILE A 41 -16.61 5.51 -12.86
CA ILE A 41 -16.68 6.83 -13.52
C ILE A 41 -15.81 7.84 -12.78
N PHE A 42 -15.90 7.88 -11.45
CA PHE A 42 -15.08 8.76 -10.62
C PHE A 42 -13.58 8.51 -10.82
N VAL A 43 -13.13 7.25 -10.79
CA VAL A 43 -11.72 6.88 -10.99
C VAL A 43 -11.22 7.29 -12.38
N VAL A 44 -12.02 7.09 -13.43
CA VAL A 44 -11.65 7.50 -14.81
C VAL A 44 -11.49 9.01 -14.90
N VAL A 45 -12.50 9.76 -14.46
CA VAL A 45 -12.51 11.24 -14.54
C VAL A 45 -11.38 11.83 -13.70
N GLN A 46 -11.19 11.32 -12.47
CA GLN A 46 -10.14 11.80 -11.58
C GLN A 46 -8.74 11.46 -12.10
N THR A 47 -8.53 10.24 -12.61
CA THR A 47 -7.22 9.85 -13.17
C THR A 47 -6.87 10.73 -14.35
N TYR A 48 -7.83 11.01 -15.23
CA TYR A 48 -7.65 11.92 -16.35
C TYR A 48 -7.32 13.35 -15.88
N PHE A 49 -8.07 13.88 -14.91
CA PHE A 49 -7.82 15.19 -14.32
C PHE A 49 -6.42 15.29 -13.71
N LEU A 50 -6.02 14.33 -12.86
CA LEU A 50 -4.72 14.31 -12.22
C LEU A 50 -3.58 14.10 -13.21
N TRP A 51 -3.79 13.32 -14.27
CA TRP A 51 -2.78 13.10 -15.30
C TRP A 51 -2.42 14.40 -16.04
N ILE A 52 -3.42 15.22 -16.36
CA ILE A 52 -3.24 16.49 -17.07
C ILE A 52 -2.80 17.58 -16.09
N SER A 53 -3.59 17.82 -15.06
CA SER A 53 -3.46 19.00 -14.20
C SER A 53 -2.38 18.90 -13.13
N ALA A 54 -1.74 17.73 -12.92
CA ALA A 54 -0.68 17.60 -11.91
C ALA A 54 0.55 18.48 -12.19
N LYS A 55 0.74 18.94 -13.44
CA LYS A 55 1.87 19.80 -13.82
C LYS A 55 1.50 21.27 -13.97
N ASP A 56 0.21 21.59 -14.03
CA ASP A 56 -0.27 22.93 -14.31
C ASP A 56 -0.55 23.70 -13.02
N CYS A 57 0.07 24.88 -12.88
CA CYS A 57 -0.26 25.80 -11.80
C CYS A 57 -1.51 26.58 -12.17
N VAL A 58 -2.61 26.36 -11.44
CA VAL A 58 -3.85 27.13 -11.63
C VAL A 58 -3.69 28.51 -10.98
N HIS A 59 -3.73 29.57 -11.80
CA HIS A 59 -3.56 30.96 -11.36
C HIS A 59 -4.84 31.80 -11.39
N VAL A 60 -5.93 31.30 -11.99
CA VAL A 60 -7.13 32.12 -12.25
C VAL A 60 -8.14 32.07 -11.09
N HIS A 61 -8.83 30.94 -10.90
CA HIS A 61 -9.92 30.83 -9.91
C HIS A 61 -9.47 30.16 -8.60
N LEU A 62 -8.55 30.80 -7.87
CA LEU A 62 -7.87 30.21 -6.70
C LEU A 62 -8.83 29.64 -5.64
N ASN A 63 -9.90 30.36 -5.28
CA ASN A 63 -10.83 29.94 -4.22
C ASN A 63 -11.66 28.72 -4.64
N VAL A 64 -12.18 28.72 -5.88
CA VAL A 64 -12.95 27.59 -6.43
C VAL A 64 -12.06 26.36 -6.57
N THR A 65 -10.83 26.53 -7.09
CA THR A 65 -9.86 25.44 -7.21
C THR A 65 -9.49 24.87 -5.85
N ARG A 66 -9.24 25.71 -4.83
CA ARG A 66 -8.95 25.24 -3.46
C ARG A 66 -10.11 24.45 -2.86
N CYS A 67 -11.34 24.91 -3.05
CA CYS A 67 -12.53 24.20 -2.58
C CYS A 67 -12.70 22.86 -3.31
N GLY A 68 -12.62 22.84 -4.63
CA GLY A 68 -12.76 21.63 -5.44
C GLY A 68 -11.70 20.57 -5.15
N LEU A 69 -10.44 20.98 -4.96
CA LEU A 69 -9.36 20.07 -4.56
C LEU A 69 -9.56 19.54 -3.14
N MET A 70 -9.97 20.37 -2.18
CA MET A 70 -10.26 19.88 -0.81
C MET A 70 -11.44 18.91 -0.78
N LEU A 71 -12.49 19.18 -1.56
CA LEU A 71 -13.63 18.28 -1.72
C LEU A 71 -13.16 16.93 -2.29
N THR A 72 -12.36 16.97 -3.36
CA THR A 72 -11.82 15.76 -4.01
C THR A 72 -10.93 14.97 -3.05
N LEU A 73 -10.08 15.64 -2.28
CA LEU A 73 -9.27 15.03 -1.22
C LEU A 73 -10.16 14.31 -0.20
N THR A 74 -11.20 15.00 0.29
CA THR A 74 -12.13 14.44 1.28
C THR A 74 -12.87 13.23 0.72
N THR A 75 -13.31 13.28 -0.54
CA THR A 75 -13.91 12.14 -1.23
C THR A 75 -12.96 10.95 -1.32
N ASN A 76 -11.69 11.16 -1.69
CA ASN A 76 -10.72 10.09 -1.75
C ASN A 76 -10.48 9.44 -0.38
N LEU A 77 -10.38 10.24 0.69
CA LEU A 77 -10.23 9.72 2.05
C LEU A 77 -11.48 8.96 2.51
N ALA A 78 -12.68 9.40 2.12
CA ALA A 78 -13.92 8.69 2.42
C ALA A 78 -14.00 7.34 1.67
N VAL A 79 -13.61 7.31 0.38
CA VAL A 79 -13.53 6.07 -0.41
C VAL A 79 -12.49 5.12 0.18
N TRP A 80 -11.32 5.63 0.57
CA TRP A 80 -10.29 4.86 1.26
C TRP A 80 -10.82 4.25 2.57
N MET A 81 -11.42 5.04 3.46
CA MET A 81 -12.00 4.56 4.71
C MET A 81 -13.08 3.50 4.47
N SER A 82 -13.95 3.71 3.48
CA SER A 82 -14.97 2.74 3.09
C SER A 82 -14.36 1.43 2.61
N ALA A 83 -13.32 1.50 1.76
CA ALA A 83 -12.63 0.31 1.24
C ALA A 83 -11.93 -0.48 2.35
N VAL A 84 -11.24 0.20 3.27
CA VAL A 84 -10.59 -0.43 4.44
C VAL A 84 -11.62 -1.11 5.34
N THR A 85 -12.78 -0.48 5.56
CA THR A 85 -13.85 -1.05 6.37
C THR A 85 -14.45 -2.30 5.71
N ASP A 86 -14.72 -2.22 4.41
CA ASP A 86 -15.27 -3.33 3.62
C ASP A 86 -14.33 -4.55 3.64
N GLU A 87 -13.02 -4.33 3.41
CA GLU A 87 -12.01 -5.38 3.49
C GLU A 87 -11.94 -6.01 4.90
N SER A 88 -12.00 -5.18 5.94
CA SER A 88 -11.92 -5.62 7.34
C SER A 88 -13.11 -6.49 7.74
N VAL A 89 -14.33 -6.08 7.38
CA VAL A 89 -15.56 -6.85 7.63
C VAL A 89 -15.52 -8.18 6.89
N HIS A 90 -15.10 -8.18 5.62
CA HIS A 90 -14.97 -9.41 4.84
C HIS A 90 -13.95 -10.38 5.45
N LYS A 91 -12.77 -9.90 5.85
CA LYS A 91 -11.75 -10.72 6.53
C LYS A 91 -12.27 -11.28 7.86
N ALA A 92 -12.96 -10.46 8.66
CA ALA A 92 -13.57 -10.91 9.91
C ALA A 92 -14.60 -12.04 9.69
N HIS A 93 -15.52 -11.87 8.73
CA HIS A 93 -16.52 -12.88 8.39
C HIS A 93 -15.89 -14.19 7.90
N SER A 94 -14.84 -14.11 7.07
CA SER A 94 -14.14 -15.29 6.55
C SER A 94 -13.46 -16.11 7.67
N LYS A 95 -12.84 -15.44 8.64
CA LYS A 95 -12.21 -16.09 9.79
C LYS A 95 -13.25 -16.70 10.72
N LEU A 96 -14.34 -15.99 10.98
CA LEU A 96 -15.44 -16.47 11.81
C LEU A 96 -16.07 -17.74 11.22
N LYS A 97 -16.32 -17.76 9.90
CA LYS A 97 -16.86 -18.94 9.20
C LYS A 97 -15.92 -20.15 9.28
N LYS A 98 -14.60 -19.95 9.29
CA LYS A 98 -13.62 -21.04 9.33
C LYS A 98 -13.48 -21.69 10.72
N ASN A 99 -13.74 -20.93 11.78
CA ASN A 99 -13.46 -21.35 13.16
C ASN A 99 -14.70 -21.78 13.95
N MET A 100 -15.90 -21.71 13.36
CA MET A 100 -17.17 -21.93 14.06
C MET A 100 -18.06 -22.91 13.29
N THR A 101 -18.83 -23.74 14.01
CA THR A 101 -19.88 -24.56 13.39
C THR A 101 -20.92 -23.65 12.71
N ASP A 102 -21.42 -24.06 11.54
CA ASP A 102 -22.33 -23.24 10.72
C ASP A 102 -23.55 -22.74 11.53
N GLU A 103 -24.03 -23.50 12.52
CA GLU A 103 -25.16 -23.12 13.37
C GLU A 103 -24.89 -21.89 14.26
N LEU A 104 -23.74 -21.83 14.94
CA LEU A 104 -23.41 -20.71 15.82
C LEU A 104 -23.07 -19.44 15.02
N TYR A 105 -22.50 -19.61 13.82
CA TYR A 105 -22.27 -18.52 12.85
C TYR A 105 -23.57 -17.88 12.39
N ARG A 106 -24.58 -18.70 12.07
CA ARG A 106 -25.91 -18.24 11.68
C ARG A 106 -26.63 -17.55 12.83
N TRP A 107 -26.49 -18.03 14.05
CA TRP A 107 -27.10 -17.41 15.24
C TRP A 107 -26.52 -16.02 15.54
N LEU A 108 -25.19 -15.85 15.50
CA LEU A 108 -24.54 -14.55 15.78
C LEU A 108 -24.88 -13.48 14.73
N LEU A 109 -24.99 -13.85 13.45
CA LEU A 109 -25.37 -12.91 12.39
C LEU A 109 -26.85 -12.51 12.44
N ARG A 110 -27.72 -13.40 12.92
CA ARG A 110 -29.17 -13.13 13.05
C ARG A 110 -29.49 -12.13 14.17
N GLY A 111 -28.57 -11.91 15.11
CA GLY A 111 -28.75 -10.98 16.22
C GLY A 111 -28.68 -9.50 15.86
N ASN A 112 -28.30 -9.12 14.63
CA ASN A 112 -28.04 -7.71 14.30
C ASN A 112 -28.63 -7.20 12.97
N LEU A 113 -29.42 -8.00 12.23
CA LEU A 113 -30.18 -7.52 11.08
C LEU A 113 -31.61 -8.05 11.10
N SER A 114 -32.55 -7.11 11.05
CA SER A 114 -33.96 -7.36 10.77
C SER A 114 -34.11 -8.24 9.52
N SER A 115 -35.04 -9.20 9.67
CA SER A 115 -35.74 -9.97 8.63
C SER A 115 -35.54 -9.55 7.18
N SER A 116 -35.30 -10.57 6.32
CA SER A 116 -35.37 -10.57 4.84
C SER A 116 -34.04 -10.55 4.07
N ALA A 117 -33.03 -11.28 4.54
CA ALA A 117 -32.01 -11.80 3.63
C ALA A 117 -32.28 -13.29 3.42
N GLU A 118 -33.00 -13.63 2.35
CA GLU A 118 -32.90 -14.96 1.75
C GLU A 118 -31.41 -15.25 1.55
N ASP A 119 -30.98 -16.47 1.87
CA ASP A 119 -29.58 -16.87 1.72
C ASP A 119 -29.20 -16.90 0.25
N CYS A 120 -28.66 -15.77 -0.22
CA CYS A 120 -28.20 -15.65 -1.58
C CYS A 120 -26.86 -16.35 -1.72
N ASN A 121 -26.98 -17.62 -2.07
CA ASN A 121 -25.85 -18.51 -2.13
C ASN A 121 -25.13 -18.39 -3.47
N CYS A 122 -23.85 -18.06 -3.41
CA CYS A 122 -22.94 -17.98 -4.55
C CYS A 122 -22.55 -19.38 -5.02
N ASN A 123 -23.45 -20.15 -5.64
CA ASN A 123 -23.15 -21.54 -6.00
C ASN A 123 -22.54 -21.72 -7.40
N SER A 124 -22.66 -20.71 -8.28
CA SER A 124 -22.08 -20.79 -9.63
C SER A 124 -20.56 -20.57 -9.61
N GLN A 125 -19.83 -21.31 -10.45
CA GLN A 125 -18.38 -21.16 -10.63
C GLN A 125 -18.00 -19.72 -11.00
N ILE A 126 -18.80 -19.06 -11.83
CA ILE A 126 -18.59 -17.67 -12.27
C ILE A 126 -18.69 -16.71 -11.09
N CYS A 127 -19.64 -16.93 -10.18
CA CYS A 127 -19.81 -16.12 -8.99
C CYS A 127 -18.60 -16.24 -8.05
N GLN A 128 -18.03 -17.43 -7.89
CA GLN A 128 -16.82 -17.66 -7.09
C GLN A 128 -15.58 -17.00 -7.70
N ILE A 129 -15.45 -17.02 -9.04
CA ILE A 129 -14.37 -16.34 -9.75
C ILE A 129 -14.45 -14.83 -9.53
N PHE A 130 -15.63 -14.22 -9.71
CA PHE A 130 -15.79 -12.80 -9.46
C PHE A 130 -15.50 -12.45 -8.00
N LYS A 131 -16.01 -13.27 -7.06
CA LYS A 131 -15.79 -13.09 -5.62
C LYS A 131 -14.31 -13.07 -5.25
N ASN A 132 -13.57 -14.06 -5.74
CA ASN A 132 -12.14 -14.16 -5.45
C ASN A 132 -11.36 -13.05 -6.16
N GLY A 133 -11.71 -12.74 -7.41
CA GLY A 133 -11.03 -11.72 -8.21
C GLY A 133 -11.13 -10.31 -7.62
N TYR A 134 -12.33 -9.86 -7.21
CA TYR A 134 -12.44 -8.54 -6.57
C TYR A 134 -11.71 -8.50 -5.22
N PHE A 135 -11.65 -9.63 -4.49
CA PHE A 135 -10.96 -9.70 -3.20
C PHE A 135 -9.45 -9.44 -3.33
N TRP A 136 -8.79 -10.09 -4.30
CA TRP A 136 -7.37 -9.88 -4.56
C TRP A 136 -7.05 -8.45 -5.03
N LEU A 137 -8.03 -7.75 -5.58
CA LEU A 137 -7.84 -6.41 -6.14
C LEU A 137 -8.16 -5.26 -5.17
N TYR A 138 -8.72 -5.53 -3.97
CA TYR A 138 -9.00 -4.48 -2.96
C TYR A 138 -7.81 -3.57 -2.65
N PRO A 139 -6.59 -4.10 -2.42
CA PRO A 139 -5.46 -3.25 -2.05
C PRO A 139 -5.14 -2.19 -3.10
N PHE A 140 -5.39 -2.45 -4.39
CA PHE A 140 -5.12 -1.47 -5.44
C PHE A 140 -6.04 -0.25 -5.36
N ASN A 141 -7.30 -0.42 -4.94
CA ASN A 141 -8.21 0.70 -4.74
C ASN A 141 -7.88 1.53 -3.50
N ILE A 142 -7.45 0.86 -2.44
CA ILE A 142 -6.93 1.50 -1.22
C ILE A 142 -5.70 2.36 -1.57
N GLU A 143 -4.74 1.79 -2.30
CA GLU A 143 -3.53 2.48 -2.77
C GLU A 143 -3.85 3.61 -3.75
N TYR A 144 -4.74 3.40 -4.73
CA TYR A 144 -5.19 4.45 -5.65
C TYR A 144 -5.73 5.66 -4.88
N SER A 145 -6.61 5.42 -3.90
CA SER A 145 -7.26 6.47 -3.13
C SER A 145 -6.26 7.27 -2.29
N LEU A 146 -5.27 6.61 -1.67
CA LEU A 146 -4.19 7.29 -0.93
C LEU A 146 -3.25 8.06 -1.86
N PHE A 147 -2.86 7.47 -3.00
CA PHE A 147 -1.99 8.10 -3.98
C PHE A 147 -2.64 9.34 -4.59
N ALA A 148 -3.92 9.23 -5.00
CA ALA A 148 -4.71 10.35 -5.51
C ALA A 148 -4.87 11.43 -4.44
N SER A 149 -5.13 11.08 -3.17
CA SER A 149 -5.18 12.04 -2.06
C SER A 149 -3.86 12.80 -1.89
N ALA A 150 -2.73 12.10 -1.91
CA ALA A 150 -1.41 12.74 -1.81
C ALA A 150 -1.16 13.70 -2.97
N MET A 151 -1.48 13.30 -4.22
CA MET A 151 -1.36 14.18 -5.39
C MET A 151 -2.26 15.42 -5.29
N VAL A 152 -3.54 15.24 -4.94
CA VAL A 152 -4.49 16.35 -4.76
C VAL A 152 -4.03 17.29 -3.65
N TYR A 153 -3.49 16.77 -2.55
CA TYR A 153 -2.94 17.57 -1.46
C TYR A 153 -1.74 18.41 -1.92
N VAL A 154 -0.81 17.82 -2.69
CA VAL A 154 0.33 18.53 -3.29
C VAL A 154 -0.18 19.64 -4.22
N MET A 155 -1.13 19.32 -5.11
CA MET A 155 -1.75 20.30 -6.01
C MET A 155 -2.40 21.44 -5.23
N TRP A 156 -3.19 21.13 -4.20
CA TRP A 156 -3.88 22.10 -3.35
C TRP A 156 -2.89 23.05 -2.64
N LYS A 157 -1.80 22.50 -2.09
CA LYS A 157 -0.71 23.30 -1.48
C LYS A 157 0.03 24.18 -2.48
N ASN A 158 0.05 23.80 -3.76
CA ASN A 158 0.74 24.53 -4.81
C ASN A 158 -0.14 25.55 -5.55
N VAL A 159 -1.45 25.61 -5.27
CA VAL A 159 -2.37 26.58 -5.88
C VAL A 159 -1.93 28.03 -5.56
N GLY A 160 -1.65 28.80 -6.62
CA GLY A 160 -1.22 30.19 -6.54
C GLY A 160 0.26 30.40 -6.24
N ARG A 161 1.08 29.34 -6.21
CA ARG A 161 2.54 29.46 -6.10
C ARG A 161 3.16 29.66 -7.48
N PHE A 162 4.07 30.61 -7.60
CA PHE A 162 4.97 30.70 -8.75
C PHE A 162 6.04 29.61 -8.61
N ILE A 163 6.09 28.69 -9.57
CA ILE A 163 7.18 27.72 -9.68
C ILE A 163 8.26 28.38 -10.55
N ASP A 164 9.37 28.79 -9.92
CA ASP A 164 10.53 29.26 -10.69
C ASP A 164 11.03 28.15 -11.61
N HIS A 165 11.09 28.46 -12.90
CA HIS A 165 11.40 27.53 -13.99
C HIS A 165 12.91 27.24 -14.10
N HIS A 166 13.59 27.01 -12.97
CA HIS A 166 15.06 26.88 -12.90
C HIS A 166 15.56 25.47 -12.54
N SER A 167 14.75 24.43 -12.73
CA SER A 167 15.15 23.05 -12.37
C SER A 167 15.61 22.16 -13.54
N HIS A 168 15.85 22.71 -14.74
CA HIS A 168 16.22 21.90 -15.91
C HIS A 168 17.73 21.62 -16.10
N HIS A 169 18.62 22.13 -15.24
CA HIS A 169 20.07 22.02 -15.47
C HIS A 169 20.82 20.93 -14.68
N ILE A 170 20.19 20.23 -13.72
CA ILE A 170 20.89 19.31 -12.79
C ILE A 170 21.02 17.86 -13.31
N GLN A 171 20.38 17.49 -14.43
CA GLN A 171 20.39 16.10 -14.92
C GLN A 171 21.62 15.69 -15.74
N ARG A 172 22.41 16.63 -16.29
CA ARG A 172 23.45 16.28 -17.28
C ARG A 172 24.84 15.94 -16.72
N LEU A 173 25.16 16.28 -15.46
CA LEU A 173 26.53 16.08 -14.94
C LEU A 173 26.77 14.74 -14.20
N LYS A 174 25.74 13.98 -13.84
CA LYS A 174 25.89 12.80 -12.93
C LYS A 174 26.38 11.51 -13.60
N PHE A 175 26.58 11.47 -14.91
CA PHE A 175 26.68 10.20 -15.64
C PHE A 175 28.09 9.58 -15.75
N ARG A 176 29.17 10.29 -15.39
CA ARG A 176 30.55 9.84 -15.75
C ARG A 176 31.36 9.12 -14.65
N LEU A 177 31.10 9.33 -13.36
CA LEU A 177 31.81 8.64 -12.25
C LEU A 177 31.05 7.41 -11.70
N PHE A 178 29.86 7.13 -12.24
CA PHE A 178 28.86 6.26 -11.64
C PHE A 178 28.78 4.84 -12.25
N ARG A 179 29.62 4.49 -13.23
CA ARG A 179 29.35 3.34 -14.12
C ARG A 179 29.59 1.94 -13.52
N ARG A 180 30.54 1.76 -12.59
CA ARG A 180 30.91 0.43 -12.05
C ARG A 180 30.11 0.03 -10.80
N THR A 181 29.99 0.93 -9.82
CA THR A 181 29.25 0.67 -8.57
C THR A 181 27.72 0.66 -8.78
N PHE A 182 27.20 1.46 -9.72
CA PHE A 182 25.80 1.43 -10.12
C PHE A 182 25.37 0.07 -10.68
N PHE A 183 26.23 -0.52 -11.52
CA PHE A 183 25.94 -1.83 -12.12
C PHE A 183 25.87 -2.93 -11.05
N VAL A 184 26.79 -2.91 -10.06
CA VAL A 184 26.75 -3.85 -8.93
C VAL A 184 25.46 -3.68 -8.11
N GLY A 185 25.07 -2.45 -7.79
CA GLY A 185 23.84 -2.18 -7.04
C GLY A 185 22.57 -2.65 -7.77
N ILE A 186 22.47 -2.38 -9.08
CA ILE A 186 21.34 -2.84 -9.90
C ILE A 186 21.31 -4.37 -9.97
N MET A 187 22.45 -5.02 -10.19
CA MET A 187 22.50 -6.48 -10.30
C MET A 187 22.13 -7.15 -8.98
N LEU A 188 22.65 -6.67 -7.84
CA LEU A 188 22.24 -7.16 -6.53
C LEU A 188 20.74 -6.93 -6.27
N GLY A 189 20.22 -5.75 -6.61
CA GLY A 189 18.79 -5.46 -6.50
C GLY A 189 17.91 -6.39 -7.34
N LEU A 190 18.32 -6.69 -8.57
CA LEU A 190 17.62 -7.63 -9.46
C LEU A 190 17.65 -9.06 -8.92
N ILE A 191 18.79 -9.51 -8.41
CA ILE A 191 18.92 -10.84 -7.80
C ILE A 191 17.98 -10.95 -6.58
N THR A 192 17.97 -9.94 -5.70
CA THR A 192 17.07 -9.90 -4.55
C THR A 192 15.60 -9.87 -4.98
N LEU A 193 15.26 -9.15 -6.05
CA LEU A 193 13.89 -9.10 -6.58
C LEU A 193 13.43 -10.45 -7.14
N VAL A 194 14.25 -11.10 -7.97
CA VAL A 194 13.92 -12.39 -8.58
C VAL A 194 13.84 -13.49 -7.52
N SER A 195 14.79 -13.52 -6.57
CA SER A 195 14.75 -14.47 -5.46
C SER A 195 13.56 -14.23 -4.53
N GLY A 196 13.24 -12.98 -4.22
CA GLY A 196 12.06 -12.62 -3.42
C GLY A 196 10.75 -13.01 -4.09
N LEU A 197 10.63 -12.81 -5.41
CA LEU A 197 9.49 -13.27 -6.18
C LEU A 197 9.37 -14.80 -6.14
N GLY A 198 10.47 -15.52 -6.29
CA GLY A 198 10.51 -16.98 -6.16
C GLY A 198 10.03 -17.46 -4.79
N VAL A 199 10.54 -16.86 -3.71
CA VAL A 199 10.12 -17.20 -2.33
C VAL A 199 8.64 -16.89 -2.10
N LEU A 200 8.14 -15.76 -2.61
CA LEU A 200 6.73 -15.38 -2.50
C LEU A 200 5.80 -16.38 -3.21
N ILE A 201 6.15 -16.77 -4.45
CA ILE A 201 5.36 -17.74 -5.22
C ILE A 201 5.35 -19.08 -4.50
N LEU A 202 6.51 -19.55 -4.03
CA LEU A 202 6.60 -20.80 -3.27
C LEU A 202 5.76 -20.76 -1.99
N TYR A 203 5.80 -19.64 -1.27
CA TYR A 203 4.98 -19.43 -0.07
C TYR A 203 3.48 -19.54 -0.38
N GLU A 204 2.97 -18.79 -1.36
CA GLU A 204 1.55 -18.80 -1.73
C GLU A 204 1.08 -20.17 -2.21
N VAL A 205 1.86 -20.81 -3.09
CA VAL A 205 1.53 -22.14 -3.62
C VAL A 205 1.50 -23.15 -2.48
N GLN A 206 2.53 -23.21 -1.64
CA GLN A 206 2.64 -24.23 -0.61
C GLN A 206 1.62 -24.05 0.52
N VAL A 207 1.28 -22.81 0.88
CA VAL A 207 0.26 -22.52 1.89
C VAL A 207 -1.15 -22.86 1.40
N ASN A 208 -1.44 -22.61 0.12
CA ASN A 208 -2.76 -22.85 -0.47
C ASN A 208 -2.96 -24.30 -0.96
N SER A 209 -1.91 -24.98 -1.44
CA SER A 209 -2.01 -26.34 -2.01
C SER A 209 -1.82 -27.45 -0.99
N SER A 210 -1.09 -27.22 0.10
CA SER A 210 -0.72 -28.27 1.03
C SER A 210 -1.65 -28.28 2.23
N THR A 211 -2.33 -29.39 2.50
CA THR A 211 -3.09 -29.60 3.75
C THR A 211 -2.17 -29.93 4.94
N GLU A 212 -0.94 -30.36 4.64
CA GLU A 212 0.06 -30.81 5.60
C GLU A 212 0.69 -29.63 6.38
N SER A 213 0.64 -29.68 7.72
CA SER A 213 1.17 -28.62 8.60
C SER A 213 2.69 -28.47 8.51
N SER A 214 3.42 -29.56 8.28
CA SER A 214 4.87 -29.60 8.11
C SER A 214 5.35 -28.71 6.95
N LYS A 215 4.71 -28.84 5.78
CA LYS A 215 5.00 -28.06 4.56
C LYS A 215 4.68 -26.58 4.72
N LYS A 216 3.61 -26.24 5.45
CA LYS A 216 3.28 -24.83 5.74
C LYS A 216 4.32 -24.18 6.65
N SER A 217 4.74 -24.90 7.69
CA SER A 217 5.79 -24.46 8.60
C SER A 217 7.09 -24.18 7.84
N GLN A 218 7.52 -25.10 6.96
CA GLN A 218 8.71 -24.93 6.14
C GLN A 218 8.63 -23.71 5.20
N ALA A 219 7.49 -23.50 4.53
CA ALA A 219 7.27 -22.35 3.66
C ALA A 219 7.32 -21.02 4.43
N LEU A 220 6.69 -20.96 5.61
CA LEU A 220 6.73 -19.81 6.51
C LEU A 220 8.15 -19.51 6.99
N THR A 221 8.90 -20.52 7.41
CA THR A 221 10.30 -20.35 7.82
C THR A 221 11.15 -19.80 6.70
N MET A 222 11.05 -20.35 5.48
CA MET A 222 11.79 -19.84 4.31
C MET A 222 11.45 -18.37 4.02
N TYR A 223 10.15 -18.02 4.05
CA TYR A 223 9.68 -16.65 3.86
C TYR A 223 10.26 -15.69 4.90
N TYR A 224 10.16 -16.01 6.19
CA TYR A 224 10.67 -15.15 7.25
C TYR A 224 12.20 -15.01 7.21
N VAL A 225 12.94 -16.11 7.01
CA VAL A 225 14.41 -16.08 6.97
C VAL A 225 14.89 -15.23 5.80
N PHE A 226 14.30 -15.38 4.61
CA PHE A 226 14.65 -14.57 3.44
C PHE A 226 14.40 -13.08 3.68
N ASN A 227 13.24 -12.73 4.23
CA ASN A 227 12.89 -11.34 4.52
C ASN A 227 13.78 -10.74 5.61
N ILE A 228 14.08 -11.47 6.69
CA ILE A 228 15.00 -11.03 7.74
C ILE A 228 16.39 -10.76 7.16
N ALA A 229 16.90 -11.65 6.31
CA ALA A 229 18.19 -11.44 5.65
C ALA A 229 18.19 -10.19 4.76
N CYS A 230 17.14 -9.98 3.96
CA CYS A 230 17.01 -8.80 3.12
C CYS A 230 16.93 -7.51 3.93
N LEU A 231 16.08 -7.47 4.97
CA LEU A 231 15.93 -6.31 5.84
C LEU A 231 17.23 -5.99 6.58
N GLY A 232 17.94 -7.01 7.08
CA GLY A 232 19.23 -6.85 7.74
C GLY A 232 20.27 -6.26 6.80
N LEU A 233 20.36 -6.76 5.57
CA LEU A 233 21.26 -6.22 4.55
C LEU A 233 20.92 -4.75 4.22
N MET A 234 19.64 -4.44 4.02
CA MET A 234 19.21 -3.07 3.76
C MET A 234 19.53 -2.14 4.93
N SER A 235 19.42 -2.62 6.17
CA SER A 235 19.74 -1.82 7.37
C SER A 235 21.22 -1.50 7.44
N LEU A 236 22.08 -2.51 7.20
CA LEU A 236 23.53 -2.32 7.15
C LEU A 236 23.94 -1.32 6.07
N VAL A 237 23.32 -1.40 4.87
CA VAL A 237 23.58 -0.46 3.78
C VAL A 237 23.13 0.96 4.15
N CYS A 238 21.96 1.14 4.75
CA CYS A 238 21.47 2.45 5.18
C CYS A 238 22.36 3.07 6.26
N ILE A 239 22.76 2.28 7.27
CA ILE A 239 23.69 2.72 8.31
C ILE A 239 25.04 3.11 7.71
N GLY A 240 25.60 2.26 6.84
CA GLY A 240 26.86 2.55 6.14
C GLY A 240 26.77 3.84 5.31
N GLY A 241 25.66 4.03 4.60
CA GLY A 241 25.36 5.26 3.85
C GLY A 241 25.30 6.50 4.74
N SER A 242 24.58 6.44 5.86
CA SER A 242 24.50 7.54 6.84
C SER A 242 25.85 7.84 7.50
N VAL A 243 26.69 6.82 7.76
CA VAL A 243 28.05 7.00 8.26
C VAL A 243 28.93 7.72 7.23
N ILE A 244 28.91 7.26 5.97
CA ILE A 244 29.63 7.94 4.87
C ILE A 244 29.16 9.39 4.75
N TYR A 245 27.86 9.62 4.84
CA TYR A 245 27.30 10.96 4.87
C TYR A 245 27.88 11.78 6.02
N ARG A 246 27.88 11.28 7.26
CA ARG A 246 28.47 12.02 8.39
C ARG A 246 29.94 12.41 8.19
N PHE A 247 30.73 11.59 7.50
CA PHE A 247 32.13 11.91 7.21
C PHE A 247 32.31 12.88 6.03
N ASP A 248 31.35 12.95 5.12
CA ASP A 248 31.34 13.89 4.00
C ASP A 248 30.80 15.26 4.47
N LYS A 249 31.72 16.17 4.84
CA LYS A 249 31.46 17.54 5.32
C LYS A 249 30.94 18.46 4.21
N ARG A 250 29.71 18.24 3.77
CA ARG A 250 28.99 19.16 2.88
C ARG A 250 28.14 20.12 3.69
N ASP A 251 27.99 21.34 3.17
CA ASP A 251 27.04 22.29 3.71
C ASP A 251 25.61 21.74 3.57
N MET A 252 24.86 21.85 4.66
CA MET A 252 23.47 21.42 4.72
C MET A 252 22.58 22.54 4.18
N ASP A 253 21.66 22.22 3.27
CA ASP A 253 20.69 23.19 2.76
C ASP A 253 19.70 23.59 3.86
N ARG A 254 20.01 24.68 4.55
CA ARG A 254 19.16 25.27 5.60
C ARG A 254 17.98 26.06 5.03
N HIS A 255 17.90 26.24 3.72
CA HIS A 255 16.76 26.89 3.07
C HIS A 255 15.48 26.09 3.28
N LYS A 256 14.41 26.77 3.73
CA LYS A 256 13.10 26.16 3.98
C LYS A 256 12.40 25.87 2.65
N ASN A 257 12.64 24.67 2.11
CA ASN A 257 11.94 24.18 0.92
C ASN A 257 10.64 23.46 1.33
N PRO A 258 9.45 23.99 0.99
CA PRO A 258 8.17 23.39 1.38
C PRO A 258 7.92 22.03 0.72
N THR A 259 8.47 21.78 -0.47
CA THR A 259 8.42 20.45 -1.11
C THR A 259 9.20 19.44 -0.28
N ARG A 260 10.38 19.82 0.23
CA ARG A 260 11.17 18.96 1.11
C ARG A 260 10.45 18.64 2.43
N THR A 261 9.80 19.63 3.05
CA THR A 261 9.00 19.39 4.26
C THR A 261 7.83 18.44 3.99
N LEU A 262 7.21 18.55 2.82
CA LEU A 262 6.14 17.66 2.40
C LEU A 262 6.63 16.22 2.20
N ASP A 263 7.76 16.04 1.52
CA ASP A 263 8.36 14.71 1.31
C ASP A 263 8.70 14.02 2.64
N VAL A 264 9.23 14.78 3.62
CA VAL A 264 9.50 14.24 4.97
C VAL A 264 8.20 13.83 5.68
N ALA A 265 7.14 14.63 5.58
CA ALA A 265 5.85 14.31 6.19
C ALA A 265 5.20 13.08 5.56
N LEU A 266 5.25 12.96 4.23
CA LEU A 266 4.76 11.78 3.50
C LEU A 266 5.54 10.52 3.85
N LEU A 267 6.87 10.62 3.93
CA LEU A 267 7.73 9.50 4.30
C LEU A 267 7.45 8.99 5.72
N MET A 268 7.34 9.90 6.69
CA MET A 268 6.99 9.54 8.07
C MET A 268 5.56 8.99 8.15
N GLY A 269 4.60 9.62 7.46
CA GLY A 269 3.21 9.17 7.42
C GLY A 269 3.05 7.75 6.87
N ALA A 270 3.75 7.43 5.77
CA ALA A 270 3.74 6.09 5.18
C ALA A 270 4.35 5.03 6.12
N ALA A 271 5.37 5.38 6.90
CA ALA A 271 6.01 4.46 7.84
C ALA A 271 5.14 4.13 9.07
N LEU A 272 4.21 5.03 9.47
CA LEU A 272 3.37 4.83 10.65
C LEU A 272 2.52 3.56 10.57
N GLY A 273 1.95 3.24 9.40
CA GLY A 273 1.17 2.03 9.21
C GLY A 273 1.99 0.76 9.48
N GLN A 274 3.22 0.72 8.96
CA GLN A 274 4.12 -0.40 9.16
C GLN A 274 4.61 -0.51 10.61
N TYR A 275 4.84 0.61 11.30
CA TYR A 275 5.16 0.62 12.73
C TYR A 275 4.01 0.07 13.57
N ALA A 276 2.77 0.47 13.28
CA ALA A 276 1.60 -0.04 13.97
C ALA A 276 1.46 -1.57 13.80
N ILE A 277 1.55 -2.07 12.55
CA ILE A 277 1.48 -3.52 12.27
C ILE A 277 2.57 -4.27 13.03
N SER A 278 3.80 -3.77 13.00
CA SER A 278 4.95 -4.41 13.67
C SER A 278 4.78 -4.40 15.19
N TYR A 279 4.29 -3.29 15.76
CA TYR A 279 4.02 -3.15 17.20
C TYR A 279 2.94 -4.13 17.67
N TYR A 280 1.79 -4.19 16.97
CA TYR A 280 0.73 -5.14 17.32
C TYR A 280 1.19 -6.60 17.16
N SER A 281 2.03 -6.90 16.16
CA SER A 281 2.63 -8.23 16.02
C SER A 281 3.51 -8.59 17.23
N ILE A 282 4.37 -7.66 17.68
CA ILE A 282 5.21 -7.85 18.87
C ILE A 282 4.34 -8.11 20.10
N VAL A 283 3.33 -7.28 20.34
CA VAL A 283 2.42 -7.42 21.49
C VAL A 283 1.70 -8.77 21.44
N ALA A 284 1.18 -9.17 20.27
CA ALA A 284 0.49 -10.44 20.10
C ALA A 284 1.40 -11.64 20.39
N ILE A 285 2.65 -11.62 19.93
CA ILE A 285 3.61 -12.71 20.17
C ILE A 285 3.99 -12.77 21.66
N VAL A 286 4.24 -11.63 22.29
CA VAL A 286 4.62 -11.57 23.72
C VAL A 286 3.48 -12.04 24.62
N ALA A 287 2.23 -11.77 24.24
CA ALA A 287 1.04 -12.21 24.97
C ALA A 287 0.66 -13.69 24.71
N SER A 288 1.25 -14.34 23.70
CA SER A 288 0.90 -15.72 23.31
C SER A 288 1.86 -16.76 23.91
N THR A 289 1.34 -17.90 24.34
CA THR A 289 2.07 -19.11 24.74
C THR A 289 1.51 -20.30 23.95
N PRO A 290 2.32 -21.27 23.46
CA PRO A 290 3.77 -21.48 23.60
C PRO A 290 4.65 -20.68 22.62
N ARG A 291 5.96 -20.65 22.88
CA ARG A 291 6.98 -19.95 22.08
C ARG A 291 7.60 -20.90 21.05
N ASP A 292 6.98 -20.98 19.88
CA ASP A 292 7.51 -21.76 18.76
C ASP A 292 8.61 -21.01 18.00
N ALA A 293 9.42 -21.73 17.24
CA ALA A 293 10.50 -21.14 16.41
C ALA A 293 9.97 -20.11 15.40
N ILE A 294 8.77 -20.32 14.85
CA ILE A 294 8.12 -19.35 13.94
C ILE A 294 7.74 -18.07 14.68
N SER A 295 7.30 -18.17 15.93
CA SER A 295 6.99 -17.00 16.76
C SER A 295 8.24 -16.16 17.04
N ALA A 296 9.39 -16.81 17.27
CA ALA A 296 10.67 -16.11 17.37
C ALA A 296 11.07 -15.42 16.06
N LEU A 297 10.93 -16.09 14.92
CA LEU A 297 11.20 -15.50 13.60
C LEU A 297 10.30 -14.29 13.31
N ASN A 298 9.00 -14.38 13.62
CA ASN A 298 8.07 -13.27 13.45
C ASN A 298 8.44 -12.08 14.35
N LEU A 299 8.86 -12.33 15.60
CA LEU A 299 9.33 -11.28 16.51
C LEU A 299 10.58 -10.58 15.95
N THR A 300 11.57 -11.36 15.49
CA THR A 300 12.78 -10.82 14.86
C THR A 300 12.44 -10.01 13.61
N TYR A 301 11.55 -10.51 12.76
CA TYR A 301 11.08 -9.81 11.57
C TYR A 301 10.41 -8.47 11.92
N ALA A 302 9.50 -8.45 12.90
CA ALA A 302 8.81 -7.24 13.32
C ALA A 302 9.77 -6.17 13.89
N LEU A 303 10.74 -6.57 14.73
CA LEU A 303 11.76 -5.67 15.25
C LEU A 303 12.66 -5.12 14.14
N LEU A 304 13.09 -5.99 13.22
CA LEU A 304 13.96 -5.60 12.12
C LEU A 304 13.24 -4.71 11.10
N MET A 305 11.92 -4.90 10.90
CA MET A 305 11.09 -4.00 10.09
C MET A 305 11.07 -2.58 10.64
N ILE A 306 10.93 -2.42 11.97
CA ILE A 306 10.98 -1.10 12.63
C ILE A 306 12.36 -0.48 12.47
N ALA A 307 13.42 -1.24 12.74
CA ALA A 307 14.80 -0.78 12.62
C ALA A 307 15.11 -0.34 11.18
N GLN A 308 14.74 -1.17 10.20
CA GLN A 308 14.97 -0.90 8.78
C GLN A 308 14.27 0.38 8.32
N HIS A 309 12.98 0.54 8.61
CA HIS A 309 12.24 1.76 8.23
C HIS A 309 12.82 3.00 8.90
N THR A 310 13.27 2.89 10.16
CA THR A 310 13.91 3.99 10.87
C THR A 310 15.22 4.40 10.20
N PHE A 311 16.12 3.44 9.93
CA PHE A 311 17.40 3.72 9.29
C PHE A 311 17.25 4.23 7.86
N GLN A 312 16.33 3.66 7.08
CA GLN A 312 16.06 4.11 5.72
C GLN A 312 15.47 5.52 5.70
N ASN A 313 14.55 5.85 6.60
CA ASN A 313 13.98 7.19 6.69
C ASN A 313 15.05 8.22 7.07
N ILE A 314 15.91 7.92 8.05
CA ILE A 314 17.04 8.79 8.42
C ILE A 314 17.95 9.01 7.22
N PHE A 315 18.36 7.93 6.54
CA PHE A 315 19.24 7.98 5.38
C PHE A 315 18.65 8.85 4.25
N ILE A 316 17.37 8.68 3.93
CA ILE A 316 16.67 9.47 2.90
C ILE A 316 16.58 10.95 3.31
N ILE A 317 16.19 11.24 4.55
CA ILE A 317 16.06 12.61 5.04
C ILE A 317 17.41 13.33 5.02
N GLU A 318 18.48 12.68 5.49
CA GLU A 318 19.85 13.20 5.42
C GLU A 318 20.28 13.44 3.97
N GLY A 319 19.96 12.52 3.05
CA GLY A 319 20.25 12.66 1.63
C GLY A 319 19.53 13.84 0.97
N LEU A 320 18.27 14.10 1.35
CA LEU A 320 17.45 15.21 0.81
C LEU A 320 17.87 16.59 1.30
N HIS A 321 18.59 16.69 2.42
CA HIS A 321 19.04 17.98 2.98
C HIS A 321 20.42 18.41 2.48
N ARG A 322 21.18 17.54 1.80
CA ARG A 322 22.53 17.84 1.32
C ARG A 322 22.51 18.64 0.02
N GLN A 323 23.43 19.62 -0.06
CA GLN A 323 23.69 20.32 -1.31
C GLN A 323 24.21 19.36 -2.39
N PRO A 324 23.84 19.58 -3.67
CA PRO A 324 24.43 18.85 -4.78
C PRO A 324 25.96 19.01 -4.78
N PRO A 325 26.72 17.96 -5.20
CA PRO A 325 28.18 18.03 -5.32
C PRO A 325 28.64 19.09 -6.31
#